data_AF-A0AAD3NKK5-F1
#
_entry.id   AF-A0AAD3NKK5-F1
#
_cell.length_a   1.000
_cell.length_b   1.000
_cell.length_c   1.000
_cell.angle_alpha   90.00
_cell.angle_beta   90.00
_cell.angle_gamma   90.00
#
_symmetry.space_group_name_H-M   'P 1'
#
loop_
_entity.id
_entity.type
_entity.pdbx_description
1 polymer ?
#
loop_
_entity_poly.entity_id
_entity_poly.type
_entity_poly.pdbx_seq_one_letter_code
_entity_poly.pdbx_strand_id
1 'polypeptide(L)'
;VTLNNVEVCSENITTLKRNLENDCSKLFSQGGGSGDQAKIESCLSDLVNTSTKFKDLLQEGLTELNTTAIKPQVKPWISSFLAISHNIEEEEFNDYEANDPWVQQLIVNLEQLMAEFKMALSPVIYDTLTSLMTSLISIEMEKTVLKCSFSRLGGLQFDKELRSLVAYLTTVTTWTIRDKFARLTQMATILNLERVTEILDYWGPNSGPLTWRLTPAEVRQVLALRIDFRSEDIKRLRL
;
A
#
# COMPACT_ATOMS: atom_id res chain seq x y z
N VAL A 1 -16.20 -3.81 13.19
CA VAL A 1 -17.64 -3.63 13.54
C VAL A 1 -17.91 -2.28 14.19
N THR A 2 -17.34 -1.93 15.35
CA THR A 2 -17.60 -0.61 15.99
C THR A 2 -17.25 0.57 15.08
N LEU A 3 -16.14 0.49 14.34
CA LEU A 3 -15.78 1.51 13.34
C LEU A 3 -16.79 1.59 12.19
N ASN A 4 -17.40 0.49 11.75
CA ASN A 4 -18.49 0.56 10.76
C ASN A 4 -19.66 1.37 11.29
N ASN A 5 -20.02 1.21 12.57
CA ASN A 5 -21.12 1.98 13.15
C ASN A 5 -20.79 3.48 13.18
N VAL A 6 -19.53 3.85 13.45
CA VAL A 6 -19.10 5.26 13.40
C VAL A 6 -19.19 5.81 11.98
N GLU A 7 -18.87 5.01 10.96
CA GLU A 7 -19.04 5.36 9.55
C GLU A 7 -20.51 5.58 9.18
N VAL A 8 -21.39 4.62 9.51
CA VAL A 8 -22.84 4.76 9.31
C VAL A 8 -23.39 5.99 10.04
N CYS A 9 -22.94 6.26 11.27
CA CYS A 9 -23.31 7.49 11.99
C CYS A 9 -22.87 8.75 11.25
N SER A 10 -21.67 8.78 10.67
CA SER A 10 -21.18 9.93 9.90
C SER A 10 -21.98 10.16 8.61
N GLU A 11 -22.36 9.09 7.91
CA GLU A 11 -23.25 9.17 6.74
C GLU A 11 -24.65 9.68 7.12
N ASN A 12 -25.18 9.21 8.24
CA ASN A 12 -26.47 9.66 8.76
C ASN A 12 -26.46 11.14 9.14
N ILE A 13 -25.38 11.65 9.74
CA ILE A 13 -25.22 13.09 10.03
C ILE A 13 -25.24 13.90 8.74
N THR A 14 -24.56 13.43 7.69
CA THR A 14 -24.53 14.11 6.39
C THR A 14 -25.92 14.14 5.74
N THR A 15 -26.66 13.03 5.84
CA THR A 15 -28.04 12.94 5.33
C THR A 15 -29.01 13.82 6.12
N LEU A 16 -28.92 13.80 7.45
CA LEU A 16 -29.73 14.63 8.34
C LEU A 16 -29.51 16.11 8.03
N LYS A 17 -28.25 16.52 7.86
CA LYS A 17 -27.89 17.90 7.50
C LYS A 17 -28.57 18.34 6.20
N ARG A 18 -28.45 17.54 5.14
CA ARG A 18 -29.06 17.85 3.82
C ARG A 18 -30.58 17.98 3.91
N ASN A 19 -31.23 17.14 4.72
CA ASN A 19 -32.67 17.24 4.94
C ASN A 19 -33.04 18.53 5.70
N LEU A 20 -32.29 18.85 6.76
CA LEU A 20 -32.48 20.09 7.52
C LEU A 20 -32.22 21.34 6.68
N GLU A 21 -31.20 21.36 5.82
CA GLU A 21 -30.92 22.46 4.87
C GLU A 21 -32.11 22.70 3.93
N ASN A 22 -32.71 21.63 3.41
CA ASN A 22 -33.88 21.70 2.54
C ASN A 22 -35.11 22.22 3.29
N ASP A 23 -35.35 21.73 4.51
CA ASP A 23 -36.50 22.12 5.32
C ASP A 23 -36.38 23.58 5.77
N CYS A 24 -35.18 24.02 6.14
CA CYS A 24 -34.90 25.43 6.47
C CYS A 24 -35.12 26.34 5.26
N SER A 25 -34.61 25.95 4.09
CA SER A 25 -34.82 26.73 2.85
C SER A 25 -36.31 26.92 2.54
N LYS A 26 -37.13 25.88 2.74
CA LYS A 26 -38.59 25.97 2.59
C LYS A 26 -39.23 26.88 3.64
N LEU A 27 -38.86 26.75 4.91
CA LEU A 27 -39.41 27.56 6.00
C LEU A 27 -39.11 29.06 5.80
N PHE A 28 -37.89 29.41 5.41
CA PHE A 28 -37.51 30.82 5.20
C PHE A 28 -38.13 31.43 3.94
N SER A 29 -38.37 30.62 2.89
CA SER A 29 -39.09 31.08 1.69
C SER A 29 -40.54 31.52 1.95
N GLN A 30 -41.12 31.13 3.10
CA GLN A 30 -42.50 31.44 3.48
C GLN A 30 -42.63 32.61 4.49
N GLY A 31 -41.55 33.37 4.73
CA GLY A 31 -41.57 34.57 5.59
C GLY A 31 -40.93 34.39 6.98
N GLY A 32 -40.00 33.44 7.13
CA GLY A 32 -39.25 33.24 8.38
C GLY A 32 -38.30 34.41 8.73
N GLY A 33 -38.14 34.70 10.02
CA GLY A 33 -37.29 35.78 10.53
C GLY A 33 -35.78 35.54 10.29
N SER A 34 -35.08 36.56 9.78
CA SER A 34 -33.66 36.49 9.37
C SER A 34 -32.67 36.10 10.49
N GLY A 35 -33.01 36.36 11.76
CA GLY A 35 -32.16 36.01 12.91
C GLY A 35 -32.14 34.51 13.25
N ASP A 36 -33.19 33.77 12.88
CA ASP A 36 -33.25 32.33 13.11
C ASP A 36 -32.53 31.53 12.02
N GLN A 37 -32.43 32.09 10.81
CA GLN A 37 -31.66 31.51 9.72
C GLN A 37 -30.18 31.38 10.08
N ALA A 38 -29.55 32.45 10.59
CA ALA A 38 -28.14 32.43 10.98
C ALA A 38 -27.83 31.40 12.09
N LYS A 39 -28.76 31.21 13.05
CA LYS A 39 -28.61 30.20 14.11
C LYS A 39 -28.65 28.79 13.54
N ILE A 40 -29.57 28.51 12.62
CA ILE A 40 -29.68 27.19 12.01
C ILE A 40 -28.47 26.91 11.11
N GLU A 41 -28.02 27.90 10.33
CA GLU A 41 -26.78 27.78 9.55
C GLU A 41 -25.57 27.46 10.45
N SER A 42 -25.46 28.08 11.62
CA SER A 42 -24.43 27.75 12.62
C SER A 42 -24.54 26.31 13.10
N CYS A 43 -25.73 25.83 13.49
CA CYS A 43 -25.92 24.46 13.93
C CYS A 43 -25.61 23.43 12.83
N LEU A 44 -25.97 23.72 11.58
CA LEU A 44 -25.66 22.87 10.42
C LEU A 44 -24.16 22.84 10.15
N SER A 45 -23.46 23.95 10.34
CA SER A 45 -21.99 24.02 10.28
C SER A 45 -21.35 23.14 11.36
N ASP A 46 -21.84 23.20 12.60
CA ASP A 46 -21.33 22.38 13.70
C ASP A 46 -21.55 20.87 13.48
N LEU A 47 -22.66 20.49 12.84
CA LEU A 47 -22.91 19.11 12.41
C LEU A 47 -21.90 18.64 11.35
N VAL A 48 -21.53 19.49 10.39
CA VAL A 48 -20.46 19.18 9.42
C VAL A 48 -19.14 18.97 10.14
N ASN A 49 -18.78 19.88 11.04
CA ASN A 49 -17.55 19.78 11.82
C ASN A 49 -17.49 18.47 12.62
N THR A 50 -18.63 18.02 13.15
CA THR A 50 -18.74 16.74 13.87
C THR A 50 -18.58 15.54 12.92
N SER A 51 -19.17 15.57 11.72
CA SER A 51 -18.96 14.53 10.71
C SER A 51 -17.50 14.41 10.27
N THR A 52 -16.81 15.54 10.10
CA THR A 52 -15.36 15.55 9.80
C THR A 52 -14.56 14.89 10.93
N LYS A 53 -14.83 15.24 12.19
CA LYS A 53 -14.19 14.61 13.35
C LYS A 53 -14.43 13.09 13.41
N PHE A 54 -15.61 12.62 13.02
CA PHE A 54 -15.86 11.18 12.92
C PHE A 54 -15.04 10.52 11.81
N LYS A 55 -14.85 11.17 10.66
CA LYS A 55 -13.99 10.66 9.58
C LYS A 55 -12.52 10.59 10.02
N ASP A 56 -12.04 11.59 10.73
CA ASP A 56 -10.68 11.59 11.28
C ASP A 56 -10.50 10.44 12.29
N LEU A 57 -11.45 10.29 13.22
CA LEU A 57 -11.46 9.19 14.19
C LEU A 57 -11.50 7.81 13.51
N LEU A 58 -12.27 7.66 12.42
CA LEU A 58 -12.30 6.43 11.63
C LEU A 58 -10.93 6.12 11.02
N GLN A 59 -10.29 7.13 10.43
CA GLN A 59 -8.98 6.96 9.80
C GLN A 59 -7.90 6.59 10.84
N GLU A 60 -7.91 7.24 12.00
CA GLU A 60 -7.03 6.92 13.13
C GLU A 60 -7.27 5.49 13.63
N GLY A 61 -8.53 5.13 13.89
CA GLY A 61 -8.90 3.81 14.39
C GLY A 61 -8.55 2.67 13.43
N LEU A 62 -8.70 2.88 12.11
CA LEU A 62 -8.28 1.89 11.11
C LEU A 62 -6.76 1.78 11.00
N THR A 63 -6.05 2.90 11.14
CA THR A 63 -4.58 2.90 11.16
C THR A 63 -4.04 2.17 12.38
N GLU A 64 -4.66 2.37 13.55
CA GLU A 64 -4.32 1.68 14.78
C GLU A 64 -4.64 0.19 14.67
N LEU A 65 -5.82 -0.20 14.16
CA LEU A 65 -6.17 -1.59 13.88
C LEU A 65 -5.13 -2.27 12.96
N ASN A 66 -4.76 -1.61 11.87
CA ASN A 66 -3.75 -2.13 10.94
C ASN A 66 -2.39 -2.33 11.62
N THR A 67 -2.00 -1.43 12.52
CA THR A 67 -0.72 -1.47 13.22
C THR A 67 -0.70 -2.50 14.35
N THR A 68 -1.80 -2.64 15.08
CA THR A 68 -1.86 -3.42 16.32
C THR A 68 -2.32 -4.86 16.11
N ALA A 69 -3.22 -5.11 15.14
CA ALA A 69 -3.80 -6.44 14.92
C ALA A 69 -3.32 -7.08 13.62
N ILE A 70 -3.20 -6.29 12.54
CA ILE A 70 -2.87 -6.85 11.20
C ILE A 70 -1.36 -7.01 11.03
N LYS A 71 -0.59 -5.97 11.33
CA LYS A 71 0.87 -6.01 11.19
C LYS A 71 1.55 -7.17 11.91
N PRO A 72 1.18 -7.55 13.15
CA PRO A 72 1.77 -8.71 13.81
C PRO A 72 1.52 -10.05 13.10
N GLN A 73 0.45 -10.15 12.30
CA GLN A 73 0.14 -11.34 11.49
C GLN A 73 0.87 -11.32 10.15
N VAL A 74 0.80 -10.19 9.43
CA VAL A 74 1.35 -10.03 8.09
C VAL A 74 2.88 -10.02 8.09
N LYS A 75 3.51 -9.39 9.09
CA LYS A 75 4.97 -9.22 9.14
C LYS A 75 5.71 -10.56 9.20
N PRO A 76 5.34 -11.56 10.02
CA PRO A 76 5.95 -12.89 9.98
C PRO A 76 5.87 -13.56 8.59
N TRP A 77 4.73 -13.48 7.91
CA TRP A 77 4.58 -14.07 6.58
C TRP A 77 5.55 -13.44 5.57
N ILE A 78 5.68 -12.12 5.60
CA ILE A 78 6.67 -11.43 4.75
C ILE A 78 8.10 -11.75 5.20
N SER A 79 8.36 -11.81 6.51
CA SER A 79 9.72 -12.06 7.04
C SER A 79 10.22 -13.47 6.72
N SER A 80 9.33 -14.41 6.45
CA SER A 80 9.70 -15.76 5.98
C SER A 80 10.47 -15.75 4.65
N PHE A 81 10.33 -14.69 3.85
CA PHE A 81 11.13 -14.45 2.64
C PHE A 81 12.64 -14.48 2.91
N LEU A 82 13.09 -14.06 4.11
CA LEU A 82 14.50 -14.09 4.51
C LEU A 82 15.08 -15.51 4.58
N ALA A 83 14.22 -16.52 4.76
CA ALA A 83 14.63 -17.92 4.81
C ALA A 83 14.78 -18.54 3.41
N ILE A 84 14.31 -17.87 2.36
CA ILE A 84 14.35 -18.35 0.98
C ILE A 84 15.59 -17.79 0.28
N SER A 85 16.44 -18.68 -0.22
CA SER A 85 17.63 -18.24 -0.96
C SER A 85 17.22 -17.56 -2.26
N HIS A 86 17.75 -16.36 -2.47
CA HIS A 86 17.75 -15.66 -3.76
C HIS A 86 19.17 -15.59 -4.35
N ASN A 87 20.13 -16.27 -3.72
CA ASN A 87 21.39 -16.59 -4.34
C ASN A 87 21.30 -18.03 -4.85
N ILE A 88 20.85 -18.19 -6.09
CA ILE A 88 20.41 -19.46 -6.67
C ILE A 88 20.97 -19.64 -8.07
N GLU A 89 21.12 -20.90 -8.48
CA GLU A 89 21.51 -21.30 -9.83
C GLU A 89 20.29 -21.85 -10.59
N GLU A 90 20.51 -22.44 -11.76
CA GLU A 90 19.43 -22.94 -12.62
C GLU A 90 18.63 -24.09 -11.97
N GLU A 91 19.30 -24.96 -11.19
CA GLU A 91 18.64 -26.09 -10.52
C GLU A 91 17.60 -25.60 -9.52
N GLU A 92 17.98 -24.72 -8.58
CA GLU A 92 17.02 -24.21 -7.59
C GLU A 92 15.96 -23.30 -8.23
N PHE A 93 16.31 -22.58 -9.30
CA PHE A 93 15.33 -21.79 -10.05
C PHE A 93 14.24 -22.67 -10.66
N ASN A 94 14.62 -23.80 -11.28
CA ASN A 94 13.67 -24.77 -11.83
C ASN A 94 12.81 -25.42 -10.72
N ASP A 95 13.42 -25.72 -9.57
CA ASP A 95 12.70 -26.25 -8.41
C ASP A 95 11.64 -25.27 -7.90
N TYR A 96 11.96 -23.96 -7.86
CA TYR A 96 11.01 -22.91 -7.47
C TYR A 96 9.91 -22.70 -8.51
N GLU A 97 10.18 -22.90 -9.80
CA GLU A 97 9.13 -22.87 -10.83
C GLU A 97 8.14 -24.04 -10.69
N ALA A 98 8.63 -25.22 -10.28
CA ALA A 98 7.79 -26.37 -10.02
C ALA A 98 7.03 -26.24 -8.70
N ASN A 99 7.67 -25.71 -7.66
CA ASN A 99 7.13 -25.58 -6.32
C ASN A 99 7.47 -24.20 -5.74
N ASP A 100 6.50 -23.29 -5.79
CA ASP A 100 6.69 -21.93 -5.29
C ASP A 100 7.10 -21.92 -3.80
N PRO A 101 8.23 -21.28 -3.45
CA PRO A 101 8.77 -21.36 -2.09
C PRO A 101 8.11 -20.40 -1.10
N TRP A 102 7.33 -19.40 -1.56
CA TRP A 102 6.91 -18.30 -0.69
C TRP A 102 5.65 -17.54 -1.12
N VAL A 103 5.62 -16.95 -2.33
CA VAL A 103 4.60 -15.93 -2.65
C VAL A 103 3.20 -16.51 -2.71
N GLN A 104 3.04 -17.76 -3.17
CA GLN A 104 1.73 -18.41 -3.24
C GLN A 104 1.16 -18.63 -1.83
N GLN A 105 2.00 -19.08 -0.88
CA GLN A 105 1.56 -19.24 0.51
C GLN A 105 1.27 -17.88 1.17
N LEU A 106 2.04 -16.84 0.86
CA LEU A 106 1.75 -15.48 1.30
C LEU A 106 0.38 -15.02 0.78
N ILE A 107 0.10 -15.23 -0.51
CA ILE A 107 -1.18 -14.86 -1.13
C ILE A 107 -2.33 -15.58 -0.43
N VAL A 108 -2.23 -16.89 -0.20
CA VAL A 108 -3.26 -17.67 0.52
C VAL A 108 -3.53 -17.11 1.92
N ASN A 109 -2.48 -16.78 2.68
CA ASN A 109 -2.64 -16.20 4.01
C ASN A 109 -3.33 -14.82 3.96
N LEU A 110 -2.98 -14.01 2.96
CA LEU A 110 -3.63 -12.71 2.74
C LEU A 110 -5.08 -12.89 2.31
N GLU A 111 -5.40 -13.83 1.43
CA GLU A 111 -6.77 -14.13 0.99
C GLU A 111 -7.68 -14.48 2.17
N GLN A 112 -7.21 -15.35 3.05
CA GLN A 112 -7.96 -15.72 4.26
C GLN A 112 -8.23 -14.50 5.14
N LEU A 113 -7.19 -13.72 5.45
CA LEU A 113 -7.32 -12.53 6.29
C LEU A 113 -8.26 -11.48 5.68
N MET A 114 -8.15 -11.26 4.37
CA MET A 114 -8.98 -10.31 3.63
C MET A 114 -10.44 -10.77 3.57
N ALA A 115 -10.69 -12.08 3.41
CA ALA A 115 -12.03 -12.64 3.42
C ALA A 115 -12.75 -12.43 4.77
N GLU A 116 -12.04 -12.60 5.89
CA GLU A 116 -12.58 -12.33 7.23
C GLU A 116 -13.03 -10.87 7.37
N PHE A 117 -12.20 -9.92 6.92
CA PHE A 117 -12.56 -8.50 6.95
C PHE A 117 -13.71 -8.16 6.01
N LYS A 118 -13.75 -8.76 4.82
CA LYS A 118 -14.81 -8.52 3.83
C LYS A 118 -16.19 -8.92 4.35
N MET A 119 -16.28 -9.96 5.18
CA MET A 119 -17.54 -10.38 5.81
C MET A 119 -17.97 -9.46 6.96
N ALA A 120 -17.03 -8.83 7.65
CA ALA A 120 -17.30 -8.06 8.88
C ALA A 120 -17.38 -6.54 8.70
N LEU A 121 -16.93 -6.01 7.56
CA LEU A 121 -16.78 -4.57 7.32
C LEU A 121 -17.74 -4.05 6.24
N SER A 122 -18.15 -2.79 6.36
CA SER A 122 -18.83 -2.10 5.25
C SER A 122 -17.84 -1.90 4.09
N PRO A 123 -18.32 -1.78 2.83
CA PRO A 123 -17.43 -1.63 1.68
C PRO A 123 -16.42 -0.48 1.80
N VAL A 124 -16.84 0.67 2.35
CA VAL A 124 -15.98 1.85 2.54
C VAL A 124 -14.85 1.55 3.54
N ILE A 125 -15.19 0.91 4.65
CA ILE A 125 -14.22 0.56 5.69
C ILE A 125 -13.28 -0.55 5.21
N TYR A 126 -13.81 -1.54 4.49
CA TYR A 126 -13.04 -2.60 3.87
C TYR A 126 -12.03 -2.05 2.86
N ASP A 127 -12.43 -1.14 1.97
CA ASP A 127 -11.55 -0.54 0.97
C ASP A 127 -10.43 0.30 1.63
N THR A 128 -10.78 1.05 2.68
CA THR A 128 -9.80 1.84 3.45
C THR A 128 -8.79 0.95 4.15
N LEU A 129 -9.26 -0.12 4.80
CA LEU A 129 -8.40 -1.10 5.47
C LEU A 129 -7.49 -1.81 4.47
N THR A 130 -8.03 -2.22 3.31
CA THR A 130 -7.27 -2.84 2.22
C THR A 130 -6.15 -1.92 1.73
N SER A 131 -6.41 -0.61 1.62
CA SER A 131 -5.39 0.37 1.27
C SER A 131 -4.26 0.46 2.30
N LEU A 132 -4.60 0.46 3.59
CA LEU A 132 -3.62 0.45 4.68
C LEU A 132 -2.79 -0.84 4.70
N MET A 133 -3.43 -2.00 4.50
CA MET A 133 -2.76 -3.30 4.41
C MET A 133 -1.81 -3.38 3.21
N THR A 134 -2.24 -2.90 2.04
CA THR A 134 -1.42 -2.86 0.83
C THR A 134 -0.15 -2.03 1.05
N SER A 135 -0.28 -0.86 1.70
CA SER A 135 0.88 -0.04 2.08
C SER A 135 1.79 -0.74 3.09
N LEU A 136 1.22 -1.41 4.10
CA LEU A 136 1.96 -2.18 5.08
C LEU A 136 2.79 -3.29 4.42
N ILE A 137 2.19 -4.05 3.50
CA ILE A 137 2.85 -5.14 2.78
C ILE A 137 4.04 -4.60 1.99
N SER A 138 3.84 -3.53 1.22
CA SER A 138 4.93 -2.89 0.46
C SER A 138 6.09 -2.46 1.37
N ILE A 139 5.79 -1.78 2.47
CA ILE A 139 6.79 -1.28 3.42
C ILE A 139 7.57 -2.42 4.09
N GLU A 140 6.88 -3.46 4.56
CA GLU A 140 7.56 -4.59 5.23
C GLU A 140 8.31 -5.46 4.22
N MET A 141 7.82 -5.59 2.98
CA MET A 141 8.55 -6.29 1.92
C MET A 141 9.83 -5.55 1.53
N GLU A 142 9.79 -4.23 1.36
CA GLU A 142 10.98 -3.42 1.08
C GLU A 142 12.06 -3.61 2.15
N LYS A 143 11.67 -3.53 3.43
CA LYS A 143 12.57 -3.76 4.56
C LYS A 143 13.18 -5.16 4.59
N THR A 144 12.44 -6.15 4.13
CA THR A 144 12.87 -7.55 4.08
C THR A 144 13.83 -7.77 2.92
N VAL A 145 13.50 -7.28 1.72
CA VAL A 145 14.37 -7.34 0.53
C VAL A 145 15.73 -6.70 0.80
N LEU A 146 15.77 -5.55 1.50
CA LEU A 146 17.01 -4.86 1.86
C LEU A 146 17.95 -5.65 2.79
N LYS A 147 17.52 -6.81 3.30
CA LYS A 147 18.32 -7.72 4.13
C LYS A 147 18.72 -9.00 3.39
N CYS A 148 18.23 -9.19 2.17
CA CYS A 148 18.52 -10.37 1.36
C CYS A 148 19.82 -10.20 0.56
N SER A 149 20.23 -11.28 -0.08
CA SER A 149 21.31 -11.28 -1.08
C SER A 149 20.82 -11.97 -2.33
N PHE A 150 21.17 -11.42 -3.49
CA PHE A 150 20.65 -11.83 -4.78
C PHE A 150 21.77 -12.24 -5.74
N SER A 151 21.51 -13.31 -6.47
CA SER A 151 22.14 -13.62 -7.76
C SER A 151 21.32 -12.99 -8.90
N ARG A 152 21.78 -13.12 -10.15
CA ARG A 152 20.99 -12.69 -11.33
C ARG A 152 19.66 -13.46 -11.44
N LEU A 153 19.69 -14.77 -11.23
CA LEU A 153 18.49 -15.63 -11.29
C LEU A 153 17.56 -15.37 -10.10
N GLY A 154 18.10 -15.11 -8.91
CA GLY A 154 17.29 -14.70 -7.78
C GLY A 154 16.64 -13.32 -7.96
N GLY A 155 17.29 -12.39 -8.66
CA GLY A 155 16.63 -11.14 -9.09
C GLY A 155 15.43 -11.40 -10.00
N LEU A 156 15.54 -12.38 -10.91
CA LEU A 156 14.44 -12.79 -11.79
C LEU A 156 13.31 -13.49 -11.00
N GLN A 157 13.66 -14.34 -10.03
CA GLN A 157 12.70 -14.98 -9.13
C GLN A 157 11.92 -13.92 -8.33
N PHE A 158 12.62 -12.96 -7.73
CA PHE A 158 11.99 -11.87 -7.00
C PHE A 158 11.04 -11.03 -7.88
N ASP A 159 11.40 -10.77 -9.14
CA ASP A 159 10.51 -10.08 -10.08
C ASP A 159 9.21 -10.88 -10.33
N LYS A 160 9.29 -12.21 -10.48
CA LYS A 160 8.11 -13.08 -10.61
C LYS A 160 7.22 -13.05 -9.37
N GLU A 161 7.83 -13.15 -8.19
CA GLU A 161 7.12 -13.12 -6.92
C GLU A 161 6.44 -11.77 -6.69
N LEU A 162 7.18 -10.67 -6.89
CA LEU A 162 6.64 -9.32 -6.76
C LEU A 162 5.46 -9.10 -7.71
N ARG A 163 5.57 -9.51 -8.98
CA ARG A 163 4.47 -9.41 -9.94
C ARG A 163 3.26 -10.24 -9.54
N SER A 164 3.47 -11.43 -8.99
CA SER A 164 2.37 -12.29 -8.52
C SER A 164 1.64 -11.68 -7.34
N LEU A 165 2.38 -11.14 -6.36
CA LEU A 165 1.83 -10.44 -5.21
C LEU A 165 1.05 -9.18 -5.63
N VAL A 166 1.61 -8.37 -6.54
CA VAL A 166 0.96 -7.17 -7.09
C VAL A 166 -0.30 -7.54 -7.88
N ALA A 167 -0.26 -8.62 -8.67
CA ALA A 167 -1.42 -9.10 -9.42
C ALA A 167 -2.56 -9.46 -8.47
N TYR A 168 -2.28 -10.27 -7.44
CA TYR A 168 -3.26 -10.61 -6.42
C TYR A 168 -3.83 -9.36 -5.72
N LEU A 169 -2.97 -8.47 -5.20
CA LEU A 169 -3.42 -7.28 -4.49
C LEU A 169 -4.25 -6.34 -5.36
N THR A 170 -4.02 -6.34 -6.67
CA THR A 170 -4.84 -5.60 -7.64
C THR A 170 -6.25 -6.19 -7.78
N THR A 171 -6.43 -7.51 -7.60
CA THR A 171 -7.77 -8.15 -7.69
C THR A 171 -8.67 -7.82 -6.51
N VAL A 172 -8.10 -7.48 -5.36
CA VAL A 172 -8.85 -7.17 -4.13
C VAL A 172 -9.14 -5.69 -3.95
N THR A 173 -8.71 -4.84 -4.91
CA THR A 173 -8.96 -3.39 -4.92
C THR A 173 -9.57 -2.92 -6.23
N THR A 174 -10.28 -1.78 -6.19
CA THR A 174 -10.80 -1.10 -7.39
C THR A 174 -9.88 0.02 -7.88
N TRP A 175 -8.90 0.42 -7.06
CA TRP A 175 -7.95 1.49 -7.31
C TRP A 175 -6.54 0.94 -7.63
N THR A 176 -5.71 1.76 -8.27
CA THR A 176 -4.36 1.37 -8.69
C THR A 176 -3.38 1.32 -7.52
N ILE A 177 -2.70 0.18 -7.36
CA ILE A 177 -1.67 -0.01 -6.32
C ILE A 177 -0.27 0.40 -6.80
N ARG A 178 -0.12 0.86 -8.05
CA ARG A 178 1.18 1.09 -8.71
C ARG A 178 2.11 2.00 -7.89
N ASP A 179 1.61 3.12 -7.39
CA ASP A 179 2.44 4.08 -6.64
C ASP A 179 2.92 3.48 -5.30
N LYS A 180 2.09 2.67 -4.64
CA LYS A 180 2.45 1.96 -3.39
C LYS A 180 3.58 0.95 -3.60
N PHE A 181 3.70 0.36 -4.79
CA PHE A 181 4.73 -0.63 -5.15
C PHE A 181 5.84 -0.07 -6.04
N ALA A 182 5.85 1.24 -6.33
CA ALA A 182 6.80 1.84 -7.26
C ALA A 182 8.26 1.63 -6.81
N ARG A 183 8.55 1.78 -5.51
CA ARG A 183 9.88 1.57 -4.94
C ARG A 183 10.33 0.12 -5.08
N LEU A 184 9.50 -0.86 -4.69
CA LEU A 184 9.78 -2.29 -4.87
C LEU A 184 9.98 -2.67 -6.34
N THR A 185 9.17 -2.11 -7.24
CA THR A 185 9.31 -2.35 -8.69
C THR A 185 10.65 -1.82 -9.21
N GLN A 186 11.06 -0.64 -8.76
CA GLN A 186 12.37 -0.07 -9.09
C GLN A 186 13.52 -0.88 -8.50
N MET A 187 13.35 -1.43 -7.29
CA MET A 187 14.31 -2.37 -6.72
C MET A 187 14.42 -3.64 -7.56
N ALA A 188 13.30 -4.21 -8.00
CA ALA A 188 13.29 -5.37 -8.89
C ALA A 188 14.00 -5.10 -10.23
N THR A 189 13.81 -3.90 -10.82
CA THR A 189 14.57 -3.46 -12.00
C THR A 189 16.08 -3.50 -11.74
N ILE A 190 16.54 -2.90 -10.63
CA ILE A 190 17.97 -2.88 -10.27
C ILE A 190 18.51 -4.30 -10.06
N LEU A 191 17.77 -5.15 -9.36
CA LEU A 191 18.18 -6.53 -9.07
C LEU A 191 18.24 -7.40 -10.33
N ASN A 192 17.58 -7.01 -11.42
CA ASN A 192 17.58 -7.70 -12.71
C ASN A 192 18.62 -7.19 -13.71
N LEU A 193 19.43 -6.19 -13.37
CA LEU A 193 20.49 -5.71 -14.26
C LEU A 193 21.53 -6.81 -14.50
N GLU A 194 22.09 -6.85 -15.71
CA GLU A 194 23.20 -7.74 -16.06
C GLU A 194 24.52 -7.24 -15.47
N ARG A 195 24.67 -5.91 -15.36
CA ARG A 195 25.89 -5.26 -14.85
C ARG A 195 25.60 -3.93 -14.18
N VAL A 196 26.49 -3.54 -13.25
CA VAL A 196 26.36 -2.30 -12.45
C VAL A 196 26.12 -1.05 -13.30
N THR A 197 26.80 -0.89 -14.43
CA THR A 197 26.70 0.31 -15.28
C THR A 197 25.40 0.44 -16.05
N GLU A 198 24.65 -0.66 -16.21
CA GLU A 198 23.38 -0.67 -16.95
C GLU A 198 22.31 0.22 -16.27
N ILE A 199 22.45 0.50 -14.97
CA ILE A 199 21.58 1.46 -14.28
C ILE A 199 21.59 2.84 -14.94
N LEU A 200 22.69 3.22 -15.60
CA LEU A 200 22.82 4.51 -16.29
C LEU A 200 21.94 4.60 -17.52
N ASP A 201 21.50 3.48 -18.08
CA ASP A 201 20.56 3.43 -19.21
C ASP A 201 19.13 3.79 -18.77
N TYR A 202 18.86 3.75 -17.47
CA TYR A 202 17.56 4.07 -16.87
C TYR A 202 17.60 5.30 -15.95
N TRP A 203 18.77 5.91 -15.74
CA TRP A 203 18.96 6.95 -14.72
C TRP A 203 19.15 8.34 -15.32
N GLY A 204 18.72 9.37 -14.58
CA GLY A 204 18.90 10.77 -14.96
C GLY A 204 18.26 11.09 -16.32
N PRO A 205 19.00 11.69 -17.28
CA PRO A 205 18.47 12.00 -18.62
C PRO A 205 17.93 10.79 -19.38
N ASN A 206 18.41 9.58 -19.06
CA ASN A 206 18.01 8.34 -19.73
C ASN A 206 16.78 7.67 -19.10
N SER A 207 16.22 8.25 -18.03
CA SER A 207 15.05 7.68 -17.34
C SER A 207 13.77 7.65 -18.19
N GLY A 208 13.72 8.44 -19.27
CA GLY A 208 12.54 8.51 -20.14
C GLY A 208 11.28 8.86 -19.32
N PRO A 209 10.19 8.07 -19.40
CA PRO A 209 8.98 8.32 -18.62
C PRO A 209 9.07 7.85 -17.16
N LEU A 210 10.12 7.10 -16.77
CA LEU A 210 10.24 6.54 -15.43
C LEU A 210 10.66 7.62 -14.43
N THR A 211 9.80 7.94 -13.47
CA THR A 211 10.18 8.79 -12.33
C THR A 211 10.73 7.93 -11.20
N TRP A 212 12.03 8.02 -10.94
CA TRP A 212 12.65 7.33 -9.81
C TRP A 212 12.12 7.82 -8.46
N ARG A 213 11.80 6.86 -7.58
CA ARG A 213 11.38 7.03 -6.18
C ARG A 213 12.46 6.63 -5.19
N LEU A 214 13.58 6.13 -5.71
CA LEU A 214 14.80 5.82 -4.96
C LEU A 214 15.80 6.96 -5.13
N THR A 215 16.44 7.34 -4.04
CA THR A 215 17.56 8.28 -4.03
C THR A 215 18.83 7.61 -4.58
N PRO A 216 19.86 8.37 -5.01
CA PRO A 216 21.15 7.80 -5.41
C PRO A 216 21.77 6.87 -4.36
N ALA A 217 21.58 7.15 -3.07
CA ALA A 217 22.09 6.32 -1.98
C ALA A 217 21.34 4.99 -1.90
N GLU A 218 20.00 5.01 -2.02
CA GLU A 218 19.16 3.81 -2.03
C GLU A 218 19.44 2.95 -3.26
N VAL A 219 19.65 3.54 -4.44
CA VAL A 219 20.05 2.78 -5.64
C VAL A 219 21.35 2.01 -5.39
N ARG A 220 22.37 2.65 -4.80
CA ARG A 220 23.62 1.97 -4.44
C ARG A 220 23.42 0.88 -3.41
N GLN A 221 22.53 1.10 -2.43
CA GLN A 221 22.19 0.10 -1.42
C GLN A 221 21.55 -1.13 -2.07
N VAL A 222 20.63 -0.95 -3.02
CA VAL A 222 19.95 -2.05 -3.73
C VAL A 222 20.91 -2.77 -4.67
N LEU A 223 21.77 -2.04 -5.40
CA LEU A 223 22.84 -2.63 -6.22
C LEU A 223 23.77 -3.52 -5.38
N ALA A 224 24.06 -3.12 -4.13
CA ALA A 224 24.91 -3.88 -3.23
C ALA A 224 24.28 -5.17 -2.71
N LEU A 225 22.97 -5.40 -2.94
CA LEU A 225 22.32 -6.68 -2.63
C LEU A 225 22.69 -7.76 -3.66
N ARG A 226 23.18 -7.39 -4.85
CA ARG A 226 23.67 -8.34 -5.87
C ARG A 226 25.09 -8.76 -5.54
N ILE A 227 25.28 -10.03 -5.24
CA ILE A 227 26.56 -10.55 -4.74
C ILE A 227 27.69 -10.52 -5.78
N ASP A 228 27.31 -10.50 -7.06
CA ASP A 228 28.21 -10.46 -8.21
C ASP A 228 28.60 -9.02 -8.60
N PHE A 229 27.94 -8.01 -8.02
CA PHE A 229 28.24 -6.61 -8.27
C PHE A 229 29.33 -6.10 -7.31
N ARG A 230 30.45 -5.63 -7.89
CA ARG A 230 31.60 -5.17 -7.10
C ARG A 230 31.32 -3.81 -6.44
N SER A 231 31.71 -3.69 -5.17
CA SER A 231 31.51 -2.47 -4.38
C SER A 231 32.19 -1.24 -5.01
N GLU A 232 33.36 -1.42 -5.61
CA GLU A 232 34.13 -0.37 -6.28
C GLU A 232 33.38 0.21 -7.48
N ASP A 233 32.74 -0.66 -8.27
CA ASP A 233 31.99 -0.26 -9.46
C ASP A 233 30.73 0.51 -9.05
N ILE A 234 30.04 0.04 -8.01
CA ILE A 234 28.86 0.73 -7.44
C ILE A 234 29.25 2.12 -6.94
N LYS A 235 30.39 2.26 -6.25
CA LYS A 235 30.88 3.57 -5.74
C LYS A 235 31.26 4.53 -6.86
N ARG A 236 31.75 4.02 -8.00
CA ARG A 236 32.17 4.83 -9.17
C ARG A 236 31.01 5.37 -10.00
N LEU A 237 29.78 4.84 -9.84
CA LEU A 237 28.60 5.33 -10.56
C LEU A 237 28.36 6.82 -10.29
N ARG A 238 28.01 7.55 -11.35
CA ARG A 238 27.58 8.94 -11.29
C ARG A 238 26.05 8.98 -11.44
N LEU A 239 25.38 8.94 -10.29
CA LEU A 239 23.92 9.00 -10.14
C LEU A 239 23.52 10.40 -9.69
#